data_AF-A0A928UBV2-F1
#
_entry.id   AF-A0A928UBV2-F1
#
_cell.length_a   1.000
_cell.length_b   1.000
_cell.length_c   1.000
_cell.angle_alpha   90.00
_cell.angle_beta   90.00
_cell.angle_gamma   90.00
#
_symmetry.space_group_name_H-M   'P 1'
#
loop_
_entity.id
_entity.type
_entity.pdbx_description
1 polymer ?
#
loop_
_entity_poly.entity_id
_entity_poly.type
_entity_poly.pdbx_seq_one_letter_code
_entity_poly.pdbx_strand_id
1 'polypeptide(L)'
;MAVSTQNQAFNAQLFFYKHIIKKDFGDNSNTLRAKSRPYIPVVLSREEVHSILERLTYPNNLIVKLLYGCGLRMFECLNLRVNNFNFDAGILTIHDG
;
A
#
# COMPACT_ATOMS: atom_id res chain seq x y z
N MET A 1 -11.72 -0.67 -18.95
CA MET A 1 -10.49 -0.80 -18.14
C MET A 1 -10.47 0.29 -17.08
N ALA A 2 -9.98 0.01 -15.88
CA ALA A 2 -9.83 1.05 -14.86
C ALA A 2 -8.74 2.06 -15.26
N VAL A 3 -8.93 3.32 -14.87
CA VAL A 3 -8.02 4.43 -15.17
C VAL A 3 -6.59 4.16 -14.66
N SER A 4 -6.47 3.61 -13.45
CA SER A 4 -5.19 3.21 -12.86
C SER A 4 -4.48 2.14 -13.69
N THR A 5 -5.21 1.14 -14.17
CA THR A 5 -4.67 0.07 -15.02
C THR A 5 -4.15 0.60 -16.35
N GLN A 6 -4.88 1.52 -17.00
CA GLN A 6 -4.43 2.14 -18.24
C GLN A 6 -3.16 2.96 -18.03
N ASN A 7 -3.11 3.76 -16.96
CA ASN A 7 -1.93 4.56 -16.63
C ASN A 7 -0.72 3.67 -16.31
N GLN A 8 -0.93 2.53 -15.64
CA GLN A 8 0.13 1.56 -15.37
C GLN A 8 0.67 0.94 -16.67
N ALA A 9 -0.21 0.53 -17.59
CA ALA A 9 0.19 -0.01 -18.88
C ALA A 9 0.95 1.03 -19.73
N PHE A 10 0.48 2.28 -19.75
CA PHE A 10 1.17 3.38 -20.42
C PHE A 10 2.57 3.62 -19.84
N ASN A 11 2.71 3.67 -18.52
CA ASN A 11 4.01 3.84 -17.86
C ASN A 11 4.95 2.66 -18.14
N ALA A 12 4.42 1.42 -18.23
CA ALA A 12 5.22 0.25 -18.60
C ALA A 12 5.77 0.35 -20.03
N GLN A 13 4.94 0.81 -20.99
CA GLN A 13 5.38 1.05 -22.37
C GLN A 13 6.43 2.17 -22.44
N LEU A 14 6.21 3.28 -21.74
CA LEU A 14 7.16 4.38 -21.67
C LEU A 14 8.51 3.92 -21.10
N PHE A 15 8.48 3.12 -20.02
CA PHE A 15 9.69 2.56 -19.42
C PHE A 15 10.45 1.66 -20.38
N PHE A 16 9.75 0.76 -21.08
CA PHE A 16 10.33 -0.19 -22.04
C PHE A 16 11.06 0.54 -23.17
N TYR A 17 10.41 1.50 -23.82
CA TYR A 17 11.04 2.23 -24.92
C TYR A 17 12.25 3.07 -24.46
N LYS A 18 12.12 3.74 -23.31
CA LYS A 18 13.18 4.59 -22.78
C LYS A 18 14.40 3.81 -22.32
N HIS A 19 14.22 2.72 -21.55
CA HIS A 19 15.34 2.05 -20.88
C HIS A 19 15.81 0.79 -21.59
N ILE A 20 14.93 0.09 -22.31
CA ILE A 20 15.28 -1.17 -22.99
C ILE A 20 15.63 -0.88 -24.45
N ILE A 21 14.76 -0.18 -25.18
CA ILE A 21 15.00 0.16 -26.60
C ILE A 21 15.98 1.34 -26.74
N LYS A 22 16.15 2.16 -25.70
CA LYS A 22 16.95 3.42 -25.73
C LYS A 22 16.49 4.39 -26.82
N LYS A 23 15.18 4.47 -27.05
CA LYS A 23 14.55 5.38 -28.00
C LYS A 23 13.53 6.23 -27.28
N ASP A 24 13.55 7.54 -27.54
CA ASP A 24 12.52 8.41 -27.03
C ASP A 24 11.17 8.06 -27.66
N PHE A 25 10.17 7.90 -26.78
CA PHE A 25 8.78 7.97 -27.19
C PHE A 25 8.60 9.38 -27.75
N GLY A 26 8.21 9.50 -29.03
CA GLY A 26 8.03 10.78 -29.72
C GLY A 26 7.04 11.72 -29.00
N ASP A 27 6.67 12.83 -29.64
CA ASP A 27 5.92 13.90 -28.98
C ASP A 27 4.66 13.39 -28.24
N ASN A 28 4.72 13.43 -26.90
CA ASN A 28 3.71 12.86 -26.00
C ASN A 28 2.51 13.80 -25.79
N SER A 29 2.47 14.91 -26.53
CA SER A 29 1.50 16.01 -26.43
C SER A 29 0.05 15.57 -26.63
N ASN A 30 -0.21 14.46 -27.35
CA ASN A 30 -1.55 13.95 -27.64
C ASN A 30 -1.96 12.69 -26.84
N THR A 31 -1.15 12.26 -25.87
CA THR A 31 -1.52 11.13 -25.01
C THR A 31 -2.50 11.58 -23.93
N LEU A 32 -3.79 11.28 -24.12
CA LEU A 32 -4.83 11.49 -23.13
C LEU A 32 -4.54 10.60 -21.90
N ARG A 33 -3.76 11.11 -20.94
CA ARG A 33 -3.64 10.46 -19.62
C ARG A 33 -5.04 10.30 -19.05
N ALA A 34 -5.35 9.09 -18.60
CA ALA A 34 -6.65 8.81 -18.01
C ALA A 34 -6.73 9.53 -16.65
N LYS A 35 -7.70 10.46 -16.53
CA LYS A 35 -7.89 11.29 -15.34
C LYS A 35 -8.57 10.49 -14.25
N SER A 36 -7.87 10.22 -13.16
CA SER A 36 -8.45 9.52 -12.01
C SER A 36 -9.27 10.49 -11.16
N ARG A 37 -10.41 10.02 -10.64
CA ARG A 37 -11.18 10.77 -9.63
C ARG A 37 -10.53 10.58 -8.26
N PRO A 38 -10.53 11.59 -7.38
CA PRO A 38 -10.05 11.42 -6.01
C PRO A 38 -10.90 10.36 -5.30
N TYR A 39 -10.24 9.39 -4.67
CA TYR A 39 -10.88 8.38 -3.83
C TYR A 39 -10.94 8.90 -2.40
N ILE A 40 -12.14 8.93 -1.82
CA ILE A 40 -12.33 9.27 -0.41
C ILE A 40 -12.31 7.94 0.37
N PRO A 41 -11.33 7.74 1.26
CA PRO A 41 -11.27 6.52 2.04
C PRO A 41 -12.45 6.45 3.01
N VAL A 42 -13.12 5.29 3.03
CA VAL A 42 -14.08 4.97 4.08
C VAL A 42 -13.29 4.44 5.27
N VAL A 43 -13.45 5.07 6.42
CA VAL A 43 -12.78 4.69 7.67
C VAL A 43 -13.80 4.07 8.63
N LEU A 44 -13.36 3.05 9.36
CA LEU A 44 -14.17 2.40 10.39
C LEU A 44 -14.27 3.27 11.65
N SER A 45 -15.41 3.22 12.33
CA SER A 45 -15.59 3.80 13.65
C SER A 45 -14.83 2.98 14.72
N ARG A 46 -14.65 3.57 15.92
CA ARG A 46 -13.98 2.86 17.03
C ARG A 46 -14.77 1.63 17.47
N GLU A 47 -16.10 1.73 17.46
CA GLU A 47 -17.03 0.66 17.83
C GLU A 47 -16.98 -0.50 16.82
N GLU A 48 -16.90 -0.20 15.53
CA GLU A 48 -16.74 -1.20 14.47
C GLU A 48 -15.41 -1.94 14.62
N VAL A 49 -14.31 -1.22 14.84
CA VAL A 49 -13.00 -1.84 15.05
C VAL A 49 -13.01 -2.74 16.29
N HIS A 50 -13.61 -2.28 17.38
CA HIS A 50 -13.73 -3.09 18.60
C HIS A 50 -14.50 -4.39 18.34
N SER A 51 -15.66 -4.28 17.69
CA SER A 51 -16.51 -5.43 17.33
C SER A 51 -15.79 -6.44 16.43
N ILE A 52 -14.92 -5.97 15.54
CA ILE A 52 -14.07 -6.82 14.70
C ILE A 52 -13.01 -7.54 15.56
N LEU A 53 -12.29 -6.80 16.41
CA LEU A 53 -11.23 -7.35 17.25
C LEU A 53 -11.72 -8.41 18.24
N GLU A 54 -12.95 -8.29 18.75
CA GLU A 54 -13.56 -9.28 19.64
C GLU A 54 -13.83 -10.62 18.95
N ARG A 55 -14.12 -10.61 17.64
CA ARG A 55 -14.44 -11.81 16.86
C ARG A 55 -13.21 -12.48 16.26
N LEU A 56 -12.06 -11.81 16.30
CA LEU A 56 -10.82 -12.35 15.76
C LEU A 56 -10.09 -13.20 16.81
N THR A 57 -9.67 -14.39 16.41
CA THR A 57 -8.82 -15.27 17.21
C THR A 57 -7.34 -15.10 16.86
N TYR A 58 -6.47 -15.66 17.69
CA TYR A 58 -5.04 -15.75 17.35
C TYR A 58 -4.85 -16.59 16.07
N PRO A 59 -3.96 -16.20 15.14
CA PRO A 59 -3.04 -15.05 15.20
C PRO A 59 -3.60 -13.74 14.63
N ASN A 60 -4.75 -13.78 13.94
CA ASN A 60 -5.31 -12.64 13.21
C ASN A 60 -5.61 -11.43 14.11
N ASN A 61 -6.05 -11.66 15.35
CA ASN A 61 -6.29 -10.60 16.32
C ASN A 61 -5.03 -9.75 16.57
N LEU A 62 -3.87 -10.39 16.72
CA LEU A 62 -2.59 -9.69 16.95
C LEU A 62 -2.20 -8.85 15.74
N ILE A 63 -2.32 -9.42 14.54
CA ILE A 63 -2.00 -8.74 13.27
C ILE A 63 -2.89 -7.50 13.10
N VAL A 64 -4.21 -7.64 13.29
CA VAL A 64 -5.14 -6.52 13.14
C VAL A 64 -4.92 -5.45 14.21
N LYS A 65 -4.58 -5.82 15.45
CA LYS A 65 -4.18 -4.86 16.48
C LYS A 65 -2.93 -4.07 16.11
N LEU A 66 -1.93 -4.71 15.49
CA LEU A 66 -0.71 -4.02 15.04
C LEU A 66 -1.00 -3.10 13.85
N LEU A 67 -1.76 -3.56 12.86
CA LEU A 67 -2.18 -2.74 11.72
C LEU A 67 -2.94 -1.49 12.17
N TYR A 68 -3.93 -1.66 13.07
CA TYR A 68 -4.74 -0.56 13.57
C TYR A 68 -4.00 0.34 14.56
N GLY A 69 -3.27 -0.25 15.52
CA GLY A 69 -2.60 0.47 16.60
C GLY A 69 -1.34 1.21 16.18
N CYS A 70 -0.59 0.67 15.21
CA CYS A 70 0.65 1.26 14.71
C CYS A 70 0.49 1.89 13.31
N GLY A 71 -0.67 1.73 12.65
CA GLY A 71 -0.93 2.30 11.33
C GLY A 71 -0.12 1.65 10.20
N LEU A 72 0.28 0.39 10.38
CA LEU A 72 1.14 -0.32 9.44
C LEU A 72 0.39 -0.69 8.15
N ARG A 73 1.11 -0.72 7.03
CA ARG A 73 0.64 -1.39 5.81
C ARG A 73 0.63 -2.90 6.02
N MET A 74 -0.24 -3.59 5.27
CA MET A 74 -0.38 -5.05 5.35
C MET A 74 0.97 -5.77 5.22
N PHE A 75 1.78 -5.42 4.22
CA PHE A 75 3.08 -6.05 4.02
C PHE A 75 4.13 -5.68 5.08
N GLU A 76 4.10 -4.46 5.61
CA GLU A 76 4.99 -4.06 6.71
C GLU A 76 4.72 -4.93 7.94
N CYS A 77 3.45 -5.11 8.31
CA CYS A 77 3.06 -5.94 9.45
C CYS A 77 3.38 -7.42 9.27
N LEU A 78 3.19 -7.97 8.07
CA LEU A 78 3.44 -9.39 7.78
C LEU A 78 4.93 -9.72 7.71
N ASN A 79 5.79 -8.74 7.41
CA ASN A 79 7.24 -8.93 7.31
C ASN A 79 7.98 -8.61 8.62
N LEU A 80 7.27 -8.26 9.71
CA LEU A 80 7.87 -8.00 11.01
C LEU A 80 8.64 -9.21 11.53
N ARG A 81 9.84 -8.96 12.03
CA ARG A 81 10.69 -9.93 12.72
C ARG A 81 10.77 -9.61 14.19
N VAL A 82 11.08 -10.61 15.02
CA VAL A 82 11.21 -10.44 16.48
C VAL A 82 12.22 -9.33 16.83
N ASN A 83 13.31 -9.20 16.09
CA ASN A 83 14.32 -8.16 16.30
C ASN A 83 13.83 -6.73 16.02
N ASN A 84 12.67 -6.56 15.39
CA ASN A 84 12.09 -5.25 15.11
C ASN A 84 11.32 -4.67 16.31
N PHE A 85 11.10 -5.49 17.34
CA PHE A 85 10.43 -5.07 18.57
C PHE A 85 11.46 -4.66 19.62
N ASN A 86 11.46 -3.39 19.98
CA ASN A 86 12.14 -2.90 21.17
C ASN A 86 11.09 -2.70 22.27
N PHE A 87 10.91 -3.73 23.11
CA PHE A 87 9.91 -3.72 24.18
C PHE A 87 10.27 -2.74 25.31
N ASP A 88 11.56 -2.51 25.59
CA ASP A 88 12.00 -1.59 26.64
C ASP A 88 11.64 -0.14 26.31
N ALA A 89 11.79 0.25 25.05
CA ALA A 89 11.44 1.58 24.57
C ALA A 89 9.98 1.69 24.08
N GLY A 90 9.27 0.56 23.93
CA GLY A 90 7.94 0.53 23.31
C GLY A 90 7.95 0.92 21.83
N ILE A 91 9.04 0.62 21.11
CA ILE A 91 9.26 1.03 19.72
C ILE A 91 9.18 -0.18 18.80
N LEU A 92 8.51 0.00 17.66
CA LEU A 92 8.51 -0.93 16.55
C LEU A 92 9.28 -0.31 15.37
N THR A 93 10.31 -0.99 14.87
CA THR A 93 11.13 -0.50 13.75
C THR A 93 10.78 -1.22 12.46
N ILE A 94 10.29 -0.48 11.47
CA ILE A 94 10.00 -1.02 10.13
C ILE A 94 11.22 -0.81 9.24
N HIS A 95 11.71 -1.90 8.63
CA HIS A 95 12.76 -1.86 7.63
C HIS A 95 12.14 -2.23 6.29
N ASP A 96 12.16 -1.28 5.35
CA ASP A 96 11.51 -1.33 4.01
C ASP A 96 9.97 -1.39 4.01
N GLY A 97 9.36 -0.33 3.48
CA GLY A 97 7.93 -0.20 3.19
C GLY A 97 7.67 0.23 1.75
#